data_AF-A0A139QST6-F1
#
_entry.id   AF-A0A139QST6-F1
#
_cell.length_a   1.000
_cell.length_b   1.000
_cell.length_c   1.000
_cell.angle_alpha   90.00
_cell.angle_beta   90.00
_cell.angle_gamma   90.00
#
_symmetry.space_group_name_H-M   'P 1'
#
loop_
_entity.id
_entity.type
_entity.pdbx_description
1 polymer ?
#
loop_
_entity_poly.entity_id
_entity_poly.type
_entity_poly.pdbx_seq_one_letter_code
_entity_poly.pdbx_strand_id
1 'polypeptide(L)'
;MLTIFVLEDDFLQQSRIENAINIALKRNSLKCRSINIFGKPQQLLDAIVERGAHQLFFLDIQIGNDTKKGFEIASQIRQRDPNATIVFTTTHSEFLPVTF
;
A
#
# COMPACT_ATOMS: atom_id res chain seq x y z
N MET A 1 3.19 -16.45 -4.53
CA MET A 1 2.98 -15.56 -5.70
C MET A 1 2.57 -14.21 -5.13
N LEU A 2 3.18 -13.11 -5.56
CA LEU A 2 3.06 -11.80 -4.90
C LEU A 2 1.64 -11.25 -4.96
N THR A 3 1.10 -10.72 -3.87
CA THR A 3 -0.16 -9.95 -3.86
C THR A 3 0.16 -8.52 -3.45
N ILE A 4 -0.30 -7.55 -4.23
CA ILE A 4 -0.04 -6.14 -3.97
C ILE A 4 -1.34 -5.47 -3.55
N PHE A 5 -1.27 -4.66 -2.50
CA PHE A 5 -2.34 -3.81 -2.01
C PHE A 5 -1.92 -2.35 -2.10
N VAL A 6 -2.82 -1.48 -2.53
CA VAL A 6 -2.59 -0.03 -2.64
C VAL A 6 -3.70 0.71 -1.91
N LEU A 7 -3.35 1.64 -1.04
CA LEU A 7 -4.27 2.61 -0.43
C LEU A 7 -3.87 4.02 -0.84
N GLU A 8 -4.73 4.68 -1.60
CA GLU A 8 -4.53 6.02 -2.14
C GLU A 8 -5.93 6.56 -2.48
N ASP A 9 -6.34 7.72 -1.98
CA ASP A 9 -7.69 8.25 -2.21
C ASP A 9 -7.82 9.10 -3.47
N ASP A 10 -6.71 9.59 -4.05
CA ASP A 10 -6.71 10.30 -5.32
C ASP A 10 -6.62 9.33 -6.53
N PHE A 11 -7.59 9.43 -7.45
CA PHE A 11 -7.68 8.56 -8.62
C PHE A 11 -6.49 8.70 -9.58
N LEU A 12 -5.93 9.91 -9.72
CA LEU A 12 -4.78 10.13 -10.61
C LEU A 12 -3.52 9.49 -10.02
N GLN A 13 -3.32 9.61 -8.71
CA GLN A 13 -2.24 8.94 -7.99
C GLN A 13 -2.39 7.42 -8.01
N GLN A 14 -3.60 6.88 -7.80
CA GLN A 14 -3.87 5.45 -7.94
C GLN A 14 -3.42 4.92 -9.31
N SER A 15 -3.84 5.58 -10.39
CA SER A 15 -3.48 5.19 -11.76
C SER A 15 -1.97 5.23 -12.00
N ARG A 16 -1.27 6.24 -11.45
CA ARG A 16 0.19 6.35 -11.54
C ARG A 16 0.90 5.22 -10.81
N ILE A 17 0.46 4.90 -9.59
CA ILE A 17 1.01 3.81 -8.78
C ILE A 17 0.78 2.47 -9.48
N GLU A 18 -0.44 2.22 -9.96
CA GLU A 18 -0.78 0.99 -10.69
C GLU A 18 0.09 0.80 -11.94
N ASN A 19 0.26 1.86 -12.74
CA ASN A 19 1.09 1.80 -13.94
C ASN A 19 2.56 1.55 -13.58
N ALA A 20 3.09 2.22 -12.54
CA ALA A 20 4.45 2.02 -12.07
C ALA A 20 4.69 0.56 -11.60
N ILE A 21 3.76 0.00 -10.83
CA ILE A 21 3.80 -1.41 -10.40
C ILE A 21 3.80 -2.32 -11.62
N ASN A 22 2.89 -2.12 -12.58
CA ASN A 22 2.80 -2.95 -13.77
C ASN A 22 4.08 -2.90 -14.63
N ILE A 23 4.68 -1.72 -14.78
CA ILE A 23 5.97 -1.55 -15.46
C ILE A 23 7.07 -2.33 -14.72
N ALA A 24 7.14 -2.21 -13.40
CA ALA A 24 8.13 -2.91 -12.58
C ALA A 24 7.97 -4.43 -12.65
N LEU A 25 6.74 -4.95 -12.58
CA LEU A 25 6.47 -6.38 -12.71
C LEU A 25 6.91 -6.92 -14.07
N LYS A 26 6.59 -6.21 -15.17
CA LYS A 26 6.99 -6.58 -16.52
C LYS A 26 8.51 -6.56 -16.70
N ARG A 27 9.17 -5.48 -16.28
CA ARG A 27 10.63 -5.34 -16.41
C ARG A 27 11.40 -6.43 -15.68
N ASN A 28 10.90 -6.87 -14.52
CA ASN A 28 11.57 -7.87 -13.69
C ASN A 28 11.06 -9.30 -13.91
N SER A 29 10.15 -9.52 -14.87
CA SER A 29 9.51 -10.83 -15.10
C SER A 29 8.87 -11.46 -13.85
N LEU A 30 8.34 -10.62 -12.95
CA LEU A 30 7.76 -11.06 -11.69
C LEU A 30 6.31 -11.49 -11.86
N LYS A 31 5.95 -12.64 -11.28
CA LYS A 31 4.56 -13.11 -11.24
C LYS A 31 3.82 -12.49 -10.06
N CYS A 32 2.81 -11.69 -10.38
CA CYS A 32 1.87 -11.14 -9.42
C CYS A 32 0.53 -11.91 -9.50
N ARG A 33 -0.02 -12.28 -8.35
CA ARG A 33 -1.34 -12.91 -8.22
C ARG A 33 -2.45 -11.89 -8.47
N SER A 34 -2.38 -10.75 -7.81
CA SER A 34 -3.32 -9.64 -8.00
C SER A 34 -2.73 -8.33 -7.48
N ILE A 35 -3.20 -7.23 -8.08
CA ILE A 35 -3.01 -5.86 -7.61
C ILE A 35 -4.40 -5.38 -7.16
N ASN A 36 -4.54 -4.99 -5.90
CA ASN A 36 -5.80 -4.59 -5.30
C ASN A 36 -5.67 -3.14 -4.83
N ILE A 37 -6.46 -2.24 -5.42
CA ILE A 37 -6.36 -0.79 -5.19
C ILE A 37 -7.62 -0.33 -4.44
N PHE A 38 -7.42 0.46 -3.39
CA PHE A 38 -8.48 0.94 -2.52
C PHE A 38 -8.33 2.44 -2.29
N GLY A 39 -9.45 3.17 -2.34
CA GLY A 39 -9.52 4.56 -1.88
C GLY A 39 -9.97 4.70 -0.43
N LYS A 40 -10.38 3.60 0.22
CA LYS A 40 -10.91 3.62 1.59
C LYS A 40 -10.15 2.64 2.48
N PRO A 41 -9.66 3.09 3.65
CA PRO A 41 -8.86 2.24 4.52
C PRO A 41 -9.54 0.94 4.97
N GLN A 42 -10.84 1.01 5.30
CA GLN A 42 -11.57 -0.17 5.76
C GLN A 42 -11.67 -1.25 4.67
N GLN A 43 -11.86 -0.86 3.40
CA GLN A 43 -11.91 -1.81 2.29
C GLN A 43 -10.59 -2.56 2.12
N LEU A 44 -9.46 -1.86 2.30
CA LEU A 44 -8.15 -2.52 2.31
C LEU A 44 -8.04 -3.49 3.49
N LEU A 45 -8.38 -3.07 4.70
CA LEU A 45 -8.27 -3.91 5.90
C LEU A 45 -9.16 -5.16 5.83
N ASP A 46 -10.33 -5.06 5.21
CA ASP A 46 -11.26 -6.18 5.01
C ASP A 46 -10.75 -7.15 3.94
N ALA A 47 -10.01 -6.66 2.94
CA ALA A 47 -9.43 -7.48 1.88
C ALA A 47 -8.20 -8.29 2.32
N ILE A 48 -7.54 -7.91 3.43
CA ILE A 48 -6.40 -8.65 3.99
C ILE A 48 -6.92 -9.89 4.73
N VAL A 49 -7.01 -11.00 3.99
CA VAL A 49 -7.46 -12.30 4.51
C VAL A 49 -6.31 -13.24 4.89
N GLU A 50 -5.17 -13.15 4.21
CA GLU A 50 -3.99 -14.00 4.42
C GLU A 50 -2.86 -13.20 5.08
N ARG A 51 -1.78 -13.87 5.52
CA ARG A 51 -0.57 -13.24 6.09
C ARG A 51 0.70 -13.81 5.44
N GLY A 52 1.81 -13.11 5.54
CA GLY A 52 3.14 -13.58 5.16
C GLY A 52 3.83 -12.75 4.09
N ALA A 53 5.12 -13.03 3.89
CA ALA A 53 6.06 -12.25 3.08
C ALA A 53 5.74 -12.14 1.57
N HIS A 54 4.62 -12.72 1.11
CA HIS A 54 4.16 -12.60 -0.27
C HIS A 54 3.18 -11.43 -0.46
N GLN A 55 2.96 -10.61 0.56
CA GLN A 55 2.10 -9.42 0.52
C GLN A 55 2.93 -8.14 0.58
N LEU A 56 2.63 -7.21 -0.32
CA LEU A 56 3.28 -5.91 -0.42
C LEU A 56 2.21 -4.81 -0.39
N PHE A 57 2.39 -3.84 0.50
CA PHE A 57 1.46 -2.74 0.72
C PHE A 57 2.07 -1.42 0.27
N PHE A 58 1.38 -0.68 -0.58
CA PHE A 58 1.67 0.72 -0.90
C PHE A 58 0.61 1.59 -0.24
N LEU A 59 1.01 2.52 0.63
CA LEU A 59 0.07 3.33 1.42
C LEU A 59 0.40 4.81 1.28
N ASP A 60 -0.57 5.63 0.88
CA ASP A 60 -0.50 7.06 1.19
C ASP A 60 -0.69 7.30 2.68
N ILE A 61 0.04 8.31 3.17
CA ILE A 61 0.07 8.72 4.57
C ILE A 61 -1.16 9.57 4.88
N GLN A 62 -1.49 10.49 3.98
CA GLN A 62 -2.70 11.29 4.08
C GLN A 62 -3.83 10.60 3.34
N ILE A 63 -4.99 10.45 3.98
CA ILE A 63 -6.20 9.92 3.33
C ILE A 63 -7.34 10.90 3.62
N GLY A 64 -7.84 11.55 2.58
CA GLY A 64 -8.77 12.68 2.71
C GLY A 64 -8.14 13.82 3.52
N ASN A 65 -8.78 14.20 4.62
CA ASN A 65 -8.32 15.27 5.51
C ASN A 65 -7.44 14.78 6.67
N ASP A 66 -7.24 13.47 6.80
CA ASP A 66 -6.47 12.87 7.89
C ASP A 66 -5.03 12.61 7.43
N THR A 67 -4.11 13.46 7.90
CA THR A 67 -2.69 13.47 7.49
C THR A 67 -1.86 12.34 8.10
N LYS A 68 -2.42 11.51 8.99
CA LYS A 68 -1.70 10.38 9.59
C LYS A 68 -2.40 9.05 9.40
N LYS A 69 -3.49 9.02 8.60
CA LYS A 69 -4.30 7.83 8.46
C LYS A 69 -3.52 6.63 7.95
N GLY A 70 -2.61 6.83 6.98
CA GLY A 70 -1.76 5.77 6.45
C GLY A 70 -0.88 5.12 7.51
N PHE A 71 -0.38 5.87 8.49
CA PHE A 71 0.40 5.30 9.60
C PHE A 71 -0.46 4.43 10.52
N GLU A 72 -1.69 4.84 10.81
CA GLU A 72 -2.61 4.02 11.60
C GLU A 72 -2.91 2.70 10.90
N ILE A 73 -3.12 2.74 9.58
CA ILE A 73 -3.36 1.54 8.77
C ILE A 73 -2.12 0.65 8.71
N ALA A 74 -0.93 1.23 8.52
CA ALA A 74 0.32 0.49 8.57
C ALA A 74 0.52 -0.21 9.91
N SER A 75 0.22 0.47 11.02
CA SER A 75 0.27 -0.13 12.37
C SER A 75 -0.71 -1.29 12.51
N GLN A 76 -1.95 -1.16 12.02
CA GLN A 76 -2.94 -2.24 12.05
C GLN A 76 -2.52 -3.45 11.20
N ILE A 77 -1.92 -3.22 10.03
CA ILE A 77 -1.35 -4.27 9.18
C ILE A 77 -0.22 -4.97 9.95
N ARG A 78 0.70 -4.22 10.57
CA ARG A 78 1.83 -4.74 11.34
C ARG A 78 1.40 -5.53 12.59
N GLN A 79 0.29 -5.15 13.22
CA GLN A 79 -0.31 -5.91 14.33
C GLN A 79 -0.83 -7.28 13.87
N ARG A 80 -1.33 -7.38 12.64
CA ARG A 80 -1.76 -8.65 12.04
C ARG A 80 -0.56 -9.47 11.55
N ASP A 81 0.40 -8.82 10.91
CA ASP A 81 1.63 -9.43 10.41
C ASP A 81 2.85 -8.52 10.71
N PRO A 82 3.62 -8.85 11.77
CA PRO A 82 4.80 -8.08 12.15
C PRO A 82 5.86 -7.97 11.05
N ASN A 83 5.83 -8.88 10.07
CA ASN A 83 6.79 -8.92 8.97
C ASN A 83 6.20 -8.40 7.65
N ALA A 84 5.02 -7.75 7.69
CA ALA A 84 4.41 -7.16 6.50
C ALA A 84 5.37 -6.16 5.83
N THR A 85 5.48 -6.24 4.51
CA THR A 85 6.30 -5.28 3.73
C THR A 85 5.44 -4.10 3.31
N ILE A 86 5.74 -2.92 3.85
CA ILE A 86 4.98 -1.69 3.65
C ILE A 86 5.88 -0.65 3.00
N VAL A 87 5.37 0.01 1.96
CA VAL A 87 6.01 1.11 1.24
C VAL A 87 5.07 2.30 1.33
N PHE A 88 5.56 3.41 1.89
CA PHE A 88 4.79 4.65 1.91
C PHE A 88 4.95 5.41 0.60
N THR A 89 3.84 5.90 0.04
CA THR A 89 3.79 6.73 -1.17
C THR A 89 3.05 8.01 -0.85
N THR A 90 3.74 9.14 -0.73
CA THR A 90 3.08 10.38 -0.32
C THR A 90 3.68 11.62 -1.01
N THR A 91 2.91 12.70 -1.05
CA THR A 91 3.38 14.03 -1.44
C THR A 91 4.01 14.80 -0.27
N HIS A 92 3.81 14.31 0.96
CA HIS A 92 4.29 14.91 2.21
C HIS A 92 5.68 14.39 2.60
N SER A 93 6.71 14.97 1.98
CA SER A 93 8.11 14.60 2.20
C SER A 93 8.58 14.72 3.67
N GLU A 94 7.93 15.57 4.46
CA GLU A 94 8.18 15.77 5.89
C GLU A 94 7.97 14.52 6.74
N PHE A 95 7.23 13.53 6.23
CA PHE A 95 6.98 12.28 6.95
C PHE A 95 8.06 11.22 6.75
N LEU A 96 8.99 11.39 5.79
CA LEU A 96 10.07 10.43 5.55
C LEU A 96 10.84 10.02 6.82
N PRO A 97 11.23 10.93 7.73
CA PRO A 97 12.00 10.57 8.93
C PRO A 97 11.23 9.73 9.96
N VAL A 98 9.90 9.66 9.85
CA VAL A 98 9.02 8.97 10.81
C VAL A 98 8.34 7.73 10.22
N THR A 99 8.68 7.36 8.97
CA THR A 99 8.26 6.10 8.36
C THR A 99 9.05 4.92 8.93
N PHE A 100 8.45 3.72 8.97
CA PHE A 100 8.97 2.51 9.61
C PHE A 100 8.54 1.22 8.89
#